data_AF-A0A9Q3CP79-F1
#
_entry.id   AF-A0A9Q3CP79-F1
#
_cell.length_a   1.000
_cell.length_b   1.000
_cell.length_c   1.000
_cell.angle_alpha   90.00
_cell.angle_beta   90.00
_cell.angle_gamma   90.00
#
_symmetry.space_group_name_H-M   'P 1'
#
loop_
_entity.id
_entity.type
_entity.pdbx_description
1 polymer ?
#
loop_
_entity_poly.entity_id
_entity_poly.type
_entity_poly.pdbx_seq_one_letter_code
_entity_poly.pdbx_strand_id
1 'polypeptide(L)'
;MTKEYDCATHSKCQLFTPTFPTANLTPESYPAVLSLTSKQKLIHLPSGSDPPMMTPPHSMIQTPLLPHQTTGLAFLRYLEIPNRQSACKLWATSPPGSTFNARHIITKKVVTSFESLSTNPPLGGLLADDMGLGKTIQAIALIGTSKERLIVNPHRSMPTMIICPPHLITNWQSEISKHVQAGALQAKIYHGPTCHSLSKADILKYDIIITSYNTITQEFNQMNTSTSFISKIN
;
A
#
# COMPACT_ATOMS: atom_id res chain seq x y z
N MET A 1 11.10 -24.20 -29.97
CA MET A 1 11.26 -25.03 -28.75
C MET A 1 10.98 -24.16 -27.55
N THR A 2 9.71 -24.15 -27.15
CA THR A 2 9.20 -23.55 -25.92
C THR A 2 9.80 -24.29 -24.72
N LYS A 3 10.40 -23.54 -23.79
CA LYS A 3 10.67 -24.02 -22.44
C LYS A 3 9.84 -23.17 -21.49
N GLU A 4 8.70 -23.72 -21.11
CA GLU A 4 8.02 -23.37 -19.86
C GLU A 4 9.00 -23.61 -18.72
N TYR A 5 9.18 -22.61 -17.84
CA TYR A 5 9.86 -22.81 -16.57
C TYR A 5 8.83 -22.72 -15.46
N ASP A 6 8.63 -23.89 -14.88
CA ASP A 6 7.85 -24.24 -13.72
C ASP A 6 8.35 -23.47 -12.47
N CYS A 7 7.46 -22.75 -11.80
CA CYS A 7 7.77 -21.97 -10.60
C CYS A 7 7.23 -22.72 -9.37
N ALA A 8 7.81 -23.90 -9.11
CA ALA A 8 7.65 -24.63 -7.88
C ALA A 8 9.04 -24.89 -7.30
N THR A 9 9.18 -24.63 -6.00
CA THR A 9 10.34 -24.90 -5.11
C THR A 9 11.41 -23.79 -4.97
N HIS A 10 11.33 -23.06 -3.84
CA HIS A 10 12.43 -22.61 -2.95
C HIS A 10 11.81 -21.64 -1.90
N SER A 11 11.16 -22.12 -0.84
CA SER A 11 11.75 -22.46 0.47
C SER A 11 12.97 -21.62 0.89
N LYS A 12 12.68 -20.55 1.65
CA LYS A 12 13.52 -19.76 2.60
C LYS A 12 13.61 -18.24 2.29
N CYS A 13 12.47 -17.56 2.32
CA CYS A 13 12.41 -16.19 2.82
C CYS A 13 11.82 -16.27 4.24
N GLN A 14 12.65 -16.10 5.27
CA GLN A 14 12.18 -15.84 6.63
C GLN A 14 11.58 -14.43 6.66
N LEU A 15 10.35 -14.32 6.15
CA LEU A 15 9.48 -13.19 6.45
C LEU A 15 9.17 -13.29 7.95
N PHE A 16 9.39 -12.19 8.67
CA PHE A 16 8.76 -11.98 9.96
C PHE A 16 7.25 -12.14 9.78
N THR A 17 6.74 -13.34 10.01
CA THR A 17 5.36 -13.51 10.42
C THR A 17 5.28 -12.85 11.79
N PRO A 18 4.37 -11.89 12.03
CA PRO A 18 3.99 -11.65 13.40
C PRO A 18 3.43 -12.99 13.89
N THR A 19 4.19 -13.68 14.73
CA THR A 19 3.64 -14.72 15.58
C THR A 19 2.65 -13.99 16.49
N PHE A 20 1.41 -13.89 16.03
CA PHE A 20 0.31 -13.82 16.97
C PHE A 20 0.49 -15.03 17.89
N PRO A 21 0.53 -14.84 19.22
CA PRO A 21 0.68 -15.96 20.12
C PRO A 21 -0.39 -16.97 19.75
N THR A 22 0.05 -18.17 19.37
CA THR A 22 -0.73 -19.40 19.40
C THR A 22 -1.06 -19.70 20.85
N ALA A 23 -1.82 -18.82 21.49
CA ALA A 23 -2.63 -19.20 22.62
C ALA A 23 -3.80 -19.98 22.02
N ASN A 24 -4.04 -21.17 22.55
CA ASN A 24 -5.19 -22.02 22.30
C ASN A 24 -6.49 -21.23 22.50
N LEU A 25 -6.88 -20.44 21.50
CA LEU A 25 -8.18 -19.80 21.45
C LEU A 25 -9.12 -20.83 20.82
N THR A 26 -9.86 -21.48 21.70
CA THR A 26 -11.00 -22.32 21.34
C THR A 26 -11.99 -21.51 20.50
N PRO A 27 -12.86 -22.18 19.70
CA PRO A 27 -13.82 -21.52 18.80
C PRO A 27 -14.85 -20.60 19.47
N GLU A 28 -14.80 -20.42 20.79
CA GLU A 28 -15.78 -19.67 21.58
C GLU A 28 -15.49 -18.17 21.71
N SER A 29 -14.33 -17.67 21.26
CA SER A 29 -13.98 -16.24 21.45
C SER A 29 -14.47 -15.29 20.35
N TYR A 30 -15.23 -15.76 19.36
CA TYR A 30 -15.89 -14.88 18.39
C TYR A 30 -17.37 -14.74 18.75
N PRO A 31 -17.84 -13.55 19.17
CA PRO A 31 -19.27 -13.35 19.36
C PRO A 31 -19.96 -13.59 18.01
N ALA A 32 -20.95 -14.49 18.03
CA ALA A 32 -21.78 -14.81 16.90
C ALA A 32 -22.30 -13.52 16.24
N VAL A 33 -21.94 -13.32 14.97
CA VAL A 33 -22.50 -12.23 14.14
C VAL A 33 -23.91 -12.65 13.73
N LEU A 34 -24.83 -12.63 14.69
CA LEU A 34 -26.24 -12.82 14.46
C LEU A 34 -26.87 -11.49 14.01
N SER A 35 -27.59 -11.59 12.89
CA SER A 35 -28.54 -10.63 12.30
C SER A 35 -28.06 -9.19 12.11
N LEU A 36 -27.44 -8.91 10.96
CA LEU A 36 -27.42 -7.56 10.38
C LEU A 36 -28.66 -7.36 9.51
N THR A 37 -29.83 -7.26 10.14
CA THR A 37 -31.04 -6.71 9.51
C THR A 37 -31.20 -5.25 9.91
N SER A 38 -31.45 -4.39 8.92
CA SER A 38 -31.84 -2.98 9.01
C SER A 38 -30.75 -1.94 9.34
N LYS A 39 -30.50 -1.06 8.34
CA LYS A 39 -30.03 0.35 8.29
C LYS A 39 -29.17 1.01 9.40
N GLN A 40 -28.71 0.36 10.46
CA GLN A 40 -28.09 1.05 11.62
C GLN A 40 -26.63 0.72 11.99
N LYS A 41 -25.86 -0.09 11.24
CA LYS A 41 -24.49 -0.43 11.68
C LYS A 41 -23.42 -0.37 10.58
N LEU A 42 -23.21 0.81 10.01
CA LEU A 42 -21.90 1.15 9.42
C LEU A 42 -20.93 1.72 10.47
N ILE A 43 -21.44 2.21 11.60
CA ILE A 43 -20.67 2.89 12.65
C ILE A 43 -19.99 1.91 13.63
N HIS A 44 -20.48 0.67 13.70
CA HIS A 44 -19.92 -0.40 14.54
C HIS A 44 -19.30 -1.51 13.69
N LEU A 45 -18.33 -1.15 12.86
CA LEU A 45 -17.35 -2.14 12.42
C LEU A 45 -16.38 -2.35 13.59
N PRO A 46 -16.12 -3.60 14.04
CA PRO A 46 -15.10 -3.84 15.05
C PRO A 46 -13.78 -3.27 14.53
N SER A 47 -13.32 -2.20 15.18
CA SER A 47 -11.99 -1.64 15.03
C SER A 47 -11.02 -2.79 15.19
N GLY A 48 -10.23 -3.06 14.15
CA GLY A 48 -9.07 -3.93 14.33
C GLY A 48 -8.22 -3.34 15.44
N SER A 49 -7.63 -4.19 16.28
CA SER A 49 -6.57 -3.75 17.19
C SER A 49 -5.54 -2.96 16.40
N ASP A 50 -5.11 -1.82 16.93
CA ASP A 50 -4.10 -0.99 16.27
C ASP A 50 -2.87 -1.84 15.91
N PRO A 51 -2.31 -1.66 14.70
CA PRO A 51 -1.13 -2.42 14.31
C PRO A 51 0.05 -2.09 15.23
N PRO A 52 1.00 -3.02 15.40
CA PRO A 52 2.19 -2.76 16.20
C PRO A 52 2.96 -1.58 15.61
N MET A 53 3.55 -0.75 16.47
CA MET A 53 4.35 0.39 16.05
C MET A 53 5.51 -0.05 15.15
N MET A 54 5.76 0.70 14.07
CA MET A 54 6.88 0.45 13.17
C MET A 54 7.78 1.68 13.10
N THR A 55 9.06 1.49 13.38
CA THR A 55 10.09 2.52 13.23
C THR A 55 10.66 2.47 11.82
N PRO A 56 10.70 3.58 11.08
CA PRO A 56 11.38 3.62 9.79
C PRO A 56 12.89 3.51 9.97
N PRO A 57 13.63 3.04 8.96
CA PRO A 57 15.07 2.93 9.04
C PRO A 57 15.73 4.32 9.12
N HIS A 58 16.58 4.51 10.12
CA HIS A 58 17.30 5.77 10.36
C HIS A 58 18.26 6.15 9.22
N SER A 59 18.68 5.16 8.42
CA SER A 59 19.46 5.33 7.19
C SER A 59 18.69 6.09 6.10
N MET A 60 17.35 6.04 6.14
CA MET A 60 16.46 6.69 5.16
C MET A 60 15.79 7.93 5.75
N ILE A 61 15.24 7.83 6.96
CA ILE A 61 14.43 8.88 7.57
C ILE A 61 15.16 9.41 8.81
N GLN A 62 15.52 10.69 8.79
CA GLN A 62 16.24 11.32 9.89
C GLN A 62 15.32 11.83 11.01
N THR A 63 14.07 12.14 10.67
CA THR A 63 13.11 12.66 11.65
C THR A 63 12.49 11.52 12.45
N PRO A 64 12.50 11.57 13.81
CA PRO A 64 11.80 10.59 14.62
C PRO A 64 10.28 10.75 14.45
N LEU A 65 9.58 9.65 14.21
CA LEU A 65 8.12 9.63 14.07
C LEU A 65 7.45 9.61 15.46
N LEU A 66 6.31 10.28 15.57
CA LEU A 66 5.45 10.23 16.75
C LEU A 66 4.76 8.86 16.87
N PRO A 67 4.29 8.44 18.06
CA PRO A 67 3.71 7.11 18.24
C PRO A 67 2.58 6.77 17.27
N HIS A 68 1.61 7.67 17.08
CA HIS A 68 0.53 7.48 16.11
C HIS A 68 1.03 7.39 14.67
N GLN A 69 2.13 8.07 14.34
CA GLN A 69 2.75 8.01 13.01
C GLN A 69 3.45 6.68 12.77
N THR A 70 4.04 6.07 13.80
CA THR A 70 4.64 4.73 13.69
C THR A 70 3.58 3.64 13.51
N THR A 71 2.43 3.78 14.18
CA THR A 71 1.26 2.92 13.97
C THR A 71 0.68 3.12 12.56
N GLY A 72 0.55 4.36 12.10
CA GLY A 72 0.12 4.69 10.73
C GLY A 72 1.05 4.12 9.67
N LEU A 73 2.38 4.20 9.88
CA LEU A 73 3.37 3.59 9.00
C LEU A 73 3.20 2.06 8.93
N ALA A 74 3.04 1.39 10.09
CA ALA A 74 2.81 -0.05 10.14
C ALA A 74 1.52 -0.45 9.41
N PHE A 75 0.46 0.34 9.59
CA PHE A 75 -0.82 0.16 8.92
C PHE A 75 -0.65 0.25 7.39
N LEU A 76 -0.06 1.34 6.90
CA LEU A 76 0.20 1.53 5.47
C LEU A 76 1.07 0.41 4.91
N ARG A 77 2.09 -0.01 5.65
CA ARG A 77 2.95 -1.10 5.22
C ARG A 77 2.20 -2.42 5.11
N TYR A 78 1.33 -2.72 6.07
CA TYR A 78 0.45 -3.90 6.01
C TYR A 78 -0.46 -3.87 4.78
N LEU A 79 -0.92 -2.68 4.38
CA LEU A 79 -1.77 -2.53 3.21
C LEU A 79 -1.03 -2.78 1.88
N GLU A 80 0.29 -2.65 1.83
CA GLU A 80 1.13 -2.96 0.64
C GLU A 80 1.45 -4.46 0.50
N ILE A 81 1.10 -5.30 1.48
CA ILE A 81 1.39 -6.73 1.44
C ILE A 81 0.34 -7.44 0.55
N PRO A 82 0.77 -8.22 -0.46
CA PRO A 82 -0.15 -9.03 -1.27
C PRO A 82 -0.77 -10.16 -0.44
N ASN A 83 -1.93 -10.67 -0.89
CA ASN A 83 -2.62 -11.81 -0.27
C ASN A 83 -3.02 -11.60 1.20
N ARG A 84 -3.35 -10.37 1.59
CA ARG A 84 -3.83 -10.05 2.95
C ARG A 84 -5.24 -10.61 3.19
N GLN A 85 -5.44 -11.27 4.34
CA GLN A 85 -6.71 -11.94 4.71
C GLN A 85 -7.83 -10.95 5.12
N SER A 86 -7.53 -9.66 5.24
CA SER A 86 -8.48 -8.64 5.75
C SER A 86 -9.72 -8.42 4.87
N ALA A 87 -9.72 -8.89 3.63
CA ALA A 87 -10.82 -8.72 2.69
C ALA A 87 -11.94 -9.78 2.79
N CYS A 88 -11.84 -10.73 3.73
CA CYS A 88 -12.85 -11.76 3.95
C CYS A 88 -14.07 -11.30 4.78
N LYS A 89 -14.10 -10.06 5.32
CA LYS A 89 -15.20 -9.59 6.19
C LYS A 89 -16.57 -9.50 5.50
N LEU A 90 -16.60 -9.48 4.18
CA LEU A 90 -17.84 -9.48 3.39
C LEU A 90 -18.36 -10.89 3.08
N TRP A 91 -17.73 -11.93 3.63
CA TRP A 91 -18.13 -13.32 3.46
C TRP A 91 -18.71 -13.88 4.75
N ALA A 92 -19.86 -14.52 4.66
CA ALA A 92 -20.45 -15.30 5.74
C ALA A 92 -20.11 -16.78 5.52
N THR A 93 -19.34 -17.38 6.42
CA THR A 93 -18.95 -18.79 6.36
C THR A 93 -19.94 -19.67 7.13
N SER A 94 -20.08 -20.91 6.67
CA SER A 94 -20.82 -21.94 7.38
C SER A 94 -20.22 -22.23 8.75
N PRO A 95 -21.01 -22.71 9.73
CA PRO A 95 -20.51 -23.07 11.05
C PRO A 95 -19.39 -24.11 11.00
N PRO A 96 -18.50 -24.15 12.00
CA PRO A 96 -17.52 -25.22 12.14
C PRO A 96 -18.22 -26.60 12.19
N GLY A 97 -17.71 -27.57 11.43
CA GLY A 97 -18.23 -28.95 11.43
C GLY A 97 -19.23 -29.30 10.32
N SER A 98 -19.67 -28.33 9.50
CA SER A 98 -20.42 -28.61 8.27
C SER A 98 -19.51 -28.63 7.03
N THR A 99 -20.03 -29.09 5.89
CA THR A 99 -19.36 -28.85 4.60
C THR A 99 -19.10 -27.35 4.43
N PHE A 100 -17.87 -27.01 4.04
CA PHE A 100 -17.46 -25.62 3.92
C PHE A 100 -18.29 -24.93 2.83
N ASN A 101 -18.95 -23.85 3.21
CA ASN A 101 -19.65 -22.98 2.29
C ASN A 101 -19.48 -21.54 2.78
N ALA A 102 -19.12 -20.63 1.87
CA ALA A 102 -19.10 -19.22 2.15
C ALA A 102 -19.96 -18.45 1.14
N ARG A 103 -20.74 -17.49 1.65
CA ARG A 103 -21.60 -16.62 0.85
C ARG A 103 -21.17 -15.18 0.98
N HIS A 104 -20.92 -14.52 -0.14
CA HIS A 104 -20.67 -13.08 -0.14
C HIS A 104 -21.94 -12.30 0.21
N ILE A 105 -21.88 -11.42 1.21
CA ILE A 105 -23.04 -10.77 1.83
C ILE A 105 -23.83 -9.94 0.80
N ILE A 106 -23.13 -9.26 -0.12
CA ILE A 106 -23.71 -8.32 -1.09
C ILE A 106 -24.10 -9.05 -2.39
N THR A 107 -23.11 -9.61 -3.10
CA THR A 107 -23.30 -10.24 -4.42
C THR A 107 -24.03 -11.59 -4.36
N LYS A 108 -24.22 -12.15 -3.16
CA LYS A 108 -24.81 -13.48 -2.93
C LYS A 108 -24.05 -14.64 -3.58
N LYS A 109 -22.85 -14.40 -4.12
CA LYS A 109 -21.96 -15.45 -4.65
C LYS A 109 -21.68 -16.48 -3.57
N VAL A 110 -21.79 -17.75 -3.93
CA VAL A 110 -21.53 -18.90 -3.06
C VAL A 110 -20.24 -19.57 -3.52
N VAL A 111 -19.36 -19.90 -2.57
CA VAL A 111 -18.14 -20.68 -2.81
C VAL A 111 -18.08 -21.84 -1.85
N THR A 112 -17.67 -22.99 -2.35
CA THR A 112 -17.56 -24.25 -1.59
C THR A 112 -16.11 -24.64 -1.28
N SER A 113 -15.13 -23.84 -1.74
CA SER A 113 -13.72 -24.01 -1.40
C SER A 113 -13.16 -22.77 -0.72
N PHE A 114 -12.29 -22.99 0.27
CA PHE A 114 -11.65 -21.91 1.03
C PHE A 114 -10.69 -21.09 0.16
N GLU A 115 -10.01 -21.70 -0.80
CA GLU A 115 -9.12 -21.01 -1.74
C GLU A 115 -9.87 -19.97 -2.59
N SER A 116 -11.15 -20.22 -2.88
CA SER A 116 -12.01 -19.28 -3.61
C SER A 116 -12.40 -18.03 -2.80
N LEU A 117 -12.11 -18.01 -1.49
CA LEU A 117 -12.22 -16.82 -0.65
C LEU A 117 -11.02 -15.89 -0.77
N SER A 118 -9.94 -16.31 -1.42
CA SER A 118 -8.76 -15.47 -1.65
C SER A 118 -9.12 -14.32 -2.58
N THR A 119 -9.68 -13.27 -1.99
CA THR A 119 -9.71 -11.96 -2.61
C THR A 119 -8.28 -11.45 -2.62
N ASN A 120 -7.77 -11.04 -3.79
CA ASN A 120 -6.57 -10.21 -3.87
C ASN A 120 -7.05 -8.77 -3.67
N PRO A 121 -7.04 -8.22 -2.44
CA PRO A 121 -7.49 -6.86 -2.24
C PRO A 121 -6.53 -5.89 -2.94
N PRO A 122 -6.99 -4.67 -3.25
CA PRO A 122 -6.12 -3.65 -3.79
C PRO A 122 -4.97 -3.39 -2.81
N LEU A 123 -3.76 -3.29 -3.36
CA LEU A 123 -2.59 -2.89 -2.61
C LEU A 123 -2.69 -1.40 -2.24
N GLY A 124 -2.25 -1.07 -1.04
CA GLY A 124 -2.41 0.25 -0.45
C GLY A 124 -3.79 0.46 0.19
N GLY A 125 -4.08 1.72 0.52
CA GLY A 125 -5.33 2.14 1.12
C GLY A 125 -5.37 3.64 1.42
N LEU A 126 -6.32 4.04 2.25
CA LEU A 126 -6.60 5.44 2.55
C LEU A 126 -6.03 5.81 3.92
N LEU A 127 -5.27 6.90 3.97
CA LEU A 127 -4.85 7.53 5.22
C LEU A 127 -5.65 8.82 5.41
N ALA A 128 -6.66 8.75 6.28
CA ALA A 128 -7.62 9.82 6.50
C ALA A 128 -7.55 10.40 7.91
N ASP A 129 -6.35 10.43 8.49
CA ASP A 129 -6.06 11.08 9.76
C ASP A 129 -6.42 12.57 9.71
N ASP A 130 -6.71 13.17 10.87
CA ASP A 130 -6.98 14.60 11.00
C ASP A 130 -5.82 15.48 10.44
N MET A 131 -6.17 16.69 10.04
CA MET A 131 -5.20 17.67 9.57
C MET A 131 -4.18 17.99 10.69
N GLY A 132 -2.90 18.07 10.34
CA GLY A 132 -1.84 18.31 11.31
C GLY A 132 -1.21 17.07 11.94
N LEU A 133 -1.77 15.87 11.77
CA LEU A 133 -1.20 14.63 12.33
C LEU A 133 0.07 14.10 11.63
N GLY A 134 0.55 14.79 10.58
CA GLY A 134 1.78 14.44 9.87
C GLY A 134 1.61 13.33 8.83
N LYS A 135 0.52 13.35 8.08
CA LYS A 135 0.30 12.42 6.96
C LYS A 135 1.44 12.44 5.92
N THR A 136 2.00 13.63 5.66
CA THR A 136 3.12 13.82 4.73
C THR A 136 4.36 13.03 5.15
N ILE A 137 4.79 13.17 6.41
CA ILE A 137 5.96 12.43 6.93
C ILE A 137 5.69 10.93 6.97
N GLN A 138 4.47 10.48 7.29
CA GLN A 138 4.12 9.06 7.24
C GLN A 138 4.25 8.49 5.81
N ALA A 139 3.79 9.23 4.80
CA ALA A 139 3.94 8.83 3.39
C ALA A 139 5.42 8.80 2.93
N ILE A 140 6.21 9.79 3.32
CA ILE A 140 7.66 9.82 3.03
C ILE A 140 8.37 8.64 3.72
N ALA A 141 8.02 8.35 4.96
CA ALA A 141 8.57 7.23 5.72
C ALA A 141 8.24 5.87 5.09
N LEU A 142 7.03 5.72 4.53
CA LEU A 142 6.64 4.53 3.78
C LEU A 142 7.53 4.34 2.54
N ILE A 143 7.75 5.41 1.75
CA ILE A 143 8.62 5.35 0.56
C ILE A 143 10.06 4.97 0.94
N GLY A 144 10.62 5.60 1.97
CA GLY A 144 11.97 5.29 2.46
C GLY A 144 12.11 3.84 2.92
N THR A 145 11.14 3.35 3.69
CA THR A 145 11.07 1.96 4.16
C THR A 145 10.99 0.96 3.00
N SER A 146 10.20 1.27 1.98
CA SER A 146 10.07 0.43 0.78
C SER A 146 11.35 0.40 -0.04
N LYS A 147 12.07 1.52 -0.16
CA LYS A 147 13.36 1.59 -0.88
C LYS A 147 14.45 0.75 -0.21
N GLU A 148 14.58 0.79 1.11
CA GLU A 148 15.60 0.01 1.81
C GLU A 148 15.51 -1.49 1.51
N ARG A 149 14.28 -2.02 1.40
CA ARG A 149 14.07 -3.43 1.01
C ARG A 149 14.60 -3.77 -0.38
N LEU A 150 14.60 -2.82 -1.31
CA LEU A 150 15.13 -3.01 -2.66
C LEU A 150 16.66 -3.02 -2.68
N ILE A 151 17.31 -2.35 -1.70
CA ILE A 151 18.76 -2.47 -1.52
C ILE A 151 19.12 -3.90 -1.11
N VAL A 152 18.32 -4.50 -0.23
CA VAL A 152 18.51 -5.88 0.24
C VAL A 152 18.14 -6.91 -0.84
N ASN A 153 17.10 -6.64 -1.64
CA ASN A 153 16.66 -7.49 -2.74
C ASN A 153 16.59 -6.68 -4.05
N PRO A 154 17.64 -6.68 -4.88
CA PRO A 154 17.76 -5.81 -6.04
C PRO A 154 16.85 -6.26 -7.19
N HIS A 155 15.56 -5.94 -7.07
CA HIS A 155 14.67 -5.71 -8.20
C HIS A 155 14.46 -4.20 -8.31
N ARG A 156 14.80 -3.61 -9.46
CA ARG A 156 14.62 -2.17 -9.67
C ARG A 156 13.13 -1.83 -9.66
N SER A 157 12.65 -1.19 -8.61
CA SER A 157 11.29 -0.66 -8.56
C SER A 157 11.17 0.61 -9.40
N MET A 158 9.98 0.84 -9.93
CA MET A 158 9.61 2.11 -10.54
C MET A 158 9.57 3.23 -9.48
N PRO A 159 9.79 4.49 -9.87
CA PRO A 159 9.67 5.64 -8.98
C PRO A 159 8.26 5.76 -8.39
N THR A 160 8.17 6.26 -7.17
CA THR A 160 6.88 6.62 -6.55
C THR A 160 6.43 7.98 -7.08
N MET A 161 5.22 8.04 -7.64
CA MET A 161 4.64 9.29 -8.15
C MET A 161 3.73 9.93 -7.10
N ILE A 162 4.04 11.16 -6.71
CA ILE A 162 3.21 11.99 -5.82
C ILE A 162 2.44 12.99 -6.67
N ILE A 163 1.12 12.92 -6.61
CA ILE A 163 0.23 13.84 -7.31
C ILE A 163 -0.38 14.79 -6.28
N CYS A 164 -0.22 16.09 -6.48
CA CYS A 164 -0.72 17.09 -5.55
C CYS A 164 -1.21 18.37 -6.26
N PRO A 165 -2.00 19.23 -5.59
CA PRO A 165 -2.25 20.58 -6.08
C PRO A 165 -0.95 21.35 -6.38
N PRO A 166 -0.90 22.20 -7.41
CA PRO A 166 0.35 22.88 -7.82
C PRO A 166 1.06 23.65 -6.69
N HIS A 167 0.30 24.29 -5.81
CA HIS A 167 0.85 25.06 -4.69
C HIS A 167 1.48 24.18 -3.59
N LEU A 168 1.27 22.86 -3.60
CA LEU A 168 1.88 21.93 -2.65
C LEU A 168 3.14 21.24 -3.19
N ILE A 169 3.51 21.43 -4.45
CA ILE A 169 4.68 20.76 -5.06
C ILE A 169 5.97 21.13 -4.32
N THR A 170 6.19 22.43 -4.09
CA THR A 170 7.38 22.93 -3.38
C THR A 170 7.36 22.51 -1.91
N ASN A 171 6.19 22.44 -1.30
CA ASN A 171 6.03 21.95 0.07
C ASN A 171 6.45 20.48 0.20
N TRP A 172 6.03 19.61 -0.73
CA TRP A 172 6.48 18.21 -0.77
C TRP A 172 8.00 18.10 -0.93
N GLN A 173 8.61 18.90 -1.82
CA GLN A 173 10.06 18.91 -2.00
C GLN A 173 10.81 19.33 -0.72
N SER A 174 10.29 20.35 -0.02
CA SER A 174 10.85 20.82 1.25
C SER A 174 10.74 19.76 2.35
N GLU A 175 9.56 19.14 2.50
CA GLU A 175 9.34 18.10 3.51
C GLU A 175 10.19 16.85 3.26
N ILE A 176 10.39 16.46 1.99
CA ILE A 176 11.33 15.38 1.64
C ILE A 176 12.75 15.76 2.06
N SER A 177 13.22 16.95 1.69
CA SER A 177 14.57 17.42 2.05
C SER A 177 14.78 17.53 3.56
N LYS A 178 13.72 17.83 4.31
CA LYS A 178 13.73 17.99 5.77
C LYS A 178 13.70 16.66 6.52
N HIS A 179 12.97 15.66 6.02
CA HIS A 179 12.72 14.42 6.76
C HIS A 179 13.61 13.25 6.33
N VAL A 180 14.18 13.31 5.13
CA VAL A 180 15.00 12.25 4.55
C VAL A 180 16.48 12.53 4.80
N GLN A 181 17.25 11.47 5.06
CA GLN A 181 18.72 11.55 5.12
C GLN A 181 19.30 12.03 3.78
N ALA A 182 20.37 12.84 3.84
CA ALA A 182 20.98 13.39 2.64
C ALA A 182 21.41 12.27 1.67
N GLY A 183 20.87 12.32 0.45
CA GLY A 183 21.16 11.34 -0.61
C GLY A 183 20.32 10.05 -0.55
N ALA A 184 19.53 9.81 0.51
CA ALA A 184 18.79 8.57 0.67
C ALA A 184 17.57 8.44 -0.27
N LEU A 185 16.87 9.54 -0.58
CA LEU A 185 15.84 9.60 -1.62
C LEU A 185 16.08 10.76 -2.58
N GLN A 186 16.02 10.49 -3.88
CA GLN A 186 16.15 11.47 -4.94
C GLN A 186 14.75 11.83 -5.48
N ALA A 187 14.33 13.08 -5.27
CA ALA A 187 13.04 13.59 -5.72
C ALA A 187 13.19 14.54 -6.91
N LYS A 188 12.31 14.41 -7.91
CA LYS A 188 12.24 15.31 -9.07
C LYS A 188 10.85 15.89 -9.25
N ILE A 189 10.78 17.19 -9.49
CA ILE A 189 9.55 17.86 -9.89
C ILE A 189 9.32 17.64 -11.39
N TYR A 190 8.15 17.10 -11.72
CA TYR A 190 7.61 16.97 -13.07
C TYR A 190 6.42 17.93 -13.20
N HIS A 191 6.71 19.21 -13.39
CA HIS A 191 5.69 20.26 -13.53
C HIS A 191 6.25 21.44 -14.34
N GLY A 192 5.37 22.14 -15.06
CA GLY A 192 5.72 23.31 -15.85
C GLY A 192 6.33 22.98 -17.22
N PRO A 193 6.74 24.00 -18.00
CA PRO A 193 7.11 23.87 -19.41
C PRO A 193 8.29 22.92 -19.67
N THR A 194 9.16 22.76 -18.67
CA THR A 194 10.38 21.94 -18.78
C THR A 194 10.13 20.46 -18.47
N CYS A 195 8.90 20.03 -18.17
CA CYS A 195 8.65 18.62 -17.85
C CYS A 195 8.84 17.70 -19.06
N HIS A 196 8.46 18.16 -20.25
CA HIS A 196 8.48 17.36 -21.49
C HIS A 196 9.90 17.02 -22.00
N SER A 197 10.96 17.62 -21.45
CA SER A 197 12.34 17.31 -21.82
C SER A 197 12.91 16.08 -21.10
N LEU A 198 12.23 15.56 -20.08
CA LEU A 198 12.70 14.40 -19.33
C LEU A 198 12.39 13.09 -20.07
N SER A 199 13.43 12.30 -20.35
CA SER A 199 13.29 10.97 -20.94
C SER A 199 12.87 9.93 -19.88
N LYS A 200 12.36 8.77 -20.33
CA LYS A 200 12.10 7.61 -19.44
C LYS A 200 13.35 7.26 -18.63
N ALA A 201 14.51 7.24 -19.29
CA ALA A 201 15.78 6.91 -18.66
C ALA A 201 16.18 7.91 -17.58
N ASP A 202 15.85 9.19 -17.73
CA ASP A 202 16.10 10.21 -16.71
C ASP A 202 15.16 10.08 -15.52
N ILE A 203 13.89 9.80 -15.77
CA ILE A 203 12.87 9.59 -14.72
C ILE A 203 13.25 8.40 -13.83
N LEU A 204 13.71 7.30 -14.43
CA LEU A 204 14.11 6.10 -13.69
C LEU A 204 15.36 6.28 -12.80
N LYS A 205 16.04 7.44 -12.86
CA LYS A 205 17.15 7.77 -11.94
C LYS A 205 16.67 8.28 -10.58
N TYR A 206 15.41 8.70 -10.49
CA TYR A 206 14.83 9.26 -9.27
C TYR A 206 13.99 8.21 -8.53
N ASP A 207 13.82 8.40 -7.22
CA ASP A 207 12.96 7.56 -6.38
C ASP A 207 11.54 8.12 -6.31
N ILE A 208 11.41 9.45 -6.39
CA ILE A 208 10.14 10.17 -6.25
C ILE A 208 9.96 11.15 -7.41
N ILE A 209 8.80 11.12 -8.05
CA ILE A 209 8.35 12.12 -9.02
C ILE A 209 7.18 12.90 -8.45
N ILE A 210 7.31 14.22 -8.33
CA ILE A 210 6.25 15.10 -7.81
C ILE A 210 5.61 15.82 -8.98
N THR A 211 4.30 15.69 -9.16
CA THR A 211 3.55 16.27 -10.27
C THR A 211 2.20 16.83 -9.80
N SER A 212 1.49 17.50 -10.71
CA SER A 212 0.15 18.03 -10.46
C SER A 212 -0.92 17.28 -11.23
N TYR A 213 -2.16 17.35 -10.71
CA TYR A 213 -3.33 16.83 -11.43
C TYR A 213 -3.44 17.41 -12.85
N ASN A 214 -3.25 18.72 -13.01
CA ASN A 214 -3.33 19.37 -14.32
C ASN A 214 -2.27 18.83 -15.30
N THR A 215 -1.05 18.60 -14.80
CA THR A 215 0.03 18.02 -15.61
C THR A 215 -0.32 16.61 -16.05
N ILE A 216 -0.84 15.77 -15.16
CA ILE A 216 -1.26 14.40 -15.52
C ILE A 216 -2.41 14.41 -16.52
N THR A 217 -3.39 15.30 -16.37
CA THR A 217 -4.50 15.40 -17.32
C THR A 217 -4.01 15.80 -18.71
N GLN A 218 -3.07 16.75 -18.80
CA GLN A 218 -2.45 17.14 -20.07
C GLN A 218 -1.69 15.97 -20.71
N GLU A 219 -0.90 15.24 -19.92
CA GLU A 219 -0.18 14.04 -20.38
C GLU A 219 -1.14 12.94 -20.85
N PHE A 220 -2.25 12.73 -20.12
CA PHE A 220 -3.28 11.76 -20.48
C PHE A 220 -3.90 12.07 -21.84
N ASN A 221 -4.23 13.34 -22.09
CA ASN A 221 -4.79 13.78 -23.37
C ASN A 221 -3.80 13.63 -24.54
N GLN A 222 -2.50 13.60 -24.25
CA GLN A 222 -1.43 13.40 -25.23
C GLN A 222 -1.03 11.93 -25.39
N MET A 223 -1.68 10.96 -24.74
CA MET A 223 -1.25 9.54 -24.80
C MET A 223 -1.29 8.91 -26.19
N ASN A 224 -2.11 9.46 -27.11
CA ASN A 224 -2.13 9.01 -28.50
C ASN A 224 -0.92 9.47 -29.33
N THR A 225 -0.06 10.33 -28.76
CA THR A 225 1.21 10.74 -29.37
C THR A 225 2.37 10.05 -28.64
N SER A 226 3.37 9.55 -29.38
CA SER A 226 4.54 8.83 -28.84
C SER A 226 5.42 9.63 -27.85
N THR A 227 5.01 10.84 -27.51
CA THR A 227 5.71 11.79 -26.65
C THR A 227 5.26 11.75 -25.18
N SER A 228 4.10 11.16 -24.86
CA SER A 228 3.51 11.24 -23.52
C SER A 228 4.33 10.54 -22.43
N PHE A 229 4.31 11.09 -21.22
CA PHE A 229 4.93 10.53 -20.02
C PHE A 229 4.32 9.18 -19.61
N ILE A 230 2.99 9.07 -19.69
CA ILE A 230 2.27 7.86 -19.25
C ILE A 230 2.58 6.68 -20.18
N SER A 231 2.66 6.92 -21.50
CA SER A 231 3.09 5.88 -22.46
C SER A 231 4.54 5.45 -22.27
N LYS A 232 5.39 6.31 -21.70
CA LYS A 232 6.77 5.97 -21.36
C LYS A 232 6.88 5.13 -20.09
N ILE A 233 5.90 5.11 -19.19
CA ILE A 233 6.01 4.39 -17.90
C ILE A 233 5.41 2.98 -17.94
N ASN A 234 4.38 2.76 -18.78
CA ASN A 234 3.92 1.42 -19.14
C ASN A 234 4.94 0.67 -20.01
#